data_AF-A0AB74DYG0-F1
#
_entry.id   AF-A0AB74DYG0-F1
#
_cell.length_a   1.000
_cell.length_b   1.000
_cell.length_c   1.000
_cell.angle_alpha   90.00
_cell.angle_beta   90.00
_cell.angle_gamma   90.00
#
_symmetry.space_group_name_H-M   'P 1'
#
loop_
_entity.id
_entity.type
_entity.pdbx_description
1 polymer ?
#
loop_
_entity_poly.entity_id
_entity_poly.type
_entity_poly.pdbx_seq_one_letter_code
_entity_poly.pdbx_strand_id
1 'polypeptide(L)'
;LNTAQKKAVDNALRDFELSGMGLAKEQQKRYGEIAARLSELGNQYSNNVLDATMGWTKLIADESELSGMPESALAAAKAQAEAKEQEGYLLTLD
;
A
#
# COMPACT_ATOMS: atom_id res chain seq x y z
N LEU A 1 14.26 -36.52 -9.41
CA LEU A 1 13.68 -35.16 -9.38
C LEU A 1 13.57 -34.65 -10.81
N ASN A 2 12.36 -34.28 -11.24
CA ASN A 2 12.17 -33.55 -12.49
C ASN A 2 12.72 -32.11 -12.36
N THR A 3 12.75 -31.36 -13.46
CA THR A 3 13.30 -29.99 -13.48
C THR A 3 12.59 -29.06 -12.49
N ALA A 4 11.26 -29.12 -12.41
CA ALA A 4 10.48 -28.30 -11.47
C ALA A 4 10.80 -28.63 -10.00
N GLN A 5 10.91 -29.91 -9.67
CA GLN A 5 11.25 -30.36 -8.32
C GLN A 5 12.68 -29.96 -7.92
N LYS A 6 13.64 -30.05 -8.84
CA LYS A 6 15.01 -29.55 -8.58
C LYS A 6 14.99 -28.05 -8.28
N LYS A 7 14.30 -27.28 -9.12
CA LYS A 7 14.18 -25.82 -8.93
C LYS A 7 13.51 -25.43 -7.61
N ALA A 8 12.48 -26.17 -7.20
CA ALA A 8 11.82 -25.95 -5.92
C ALA A 8 12.77 -26.20 -4.74
N VAL A 9 13.57 -27.28 -4.79
CA VAL A 9 14.58 -27.57 -3.76
C VAL A 9 15.67 -26.50 -3.74
N ASP A 10 16.18 -26.08 -4.89
CA ASP A 10 17.21 -25.04 -4.98
C ASP A 10 16.72 -23.71 -4.40
N ASN A 11 15.48 -23.32 -4.73
CA ASN A 11 14.88 -22.11 -4.17
C ASN A 11 14.68 -22.24 -2.65
N ALA A 12 14.19 -23.38 -2.16
CA ALA A 12 14.02 -23.60 -0.73
C ALA A 12 15.36 -23.48 0.03
N LEU A 13 16.43 -24.11 -0.48
CA LEU A 13 17.76 -24.01 0.11
C LEU A 13 18.27 -22.57 0.14
N ARG A 14 18.09 -21.83 -0.96
CA ARG A 14 18.42 -20.40 -1.03
C ARG A 14 17.63 -19.60 0.00
N ASP A 15 16.33 -19.83 0.13
CA ASP A 15 15.47 -19.11 1.08
C ASP A 15 15.85 -19.44 2.52
N PHE A 16 16.26 -20.68 2.82
CA PHE A 16 16.83 -21.06 4.11
C PHE A 16 18.12 -20.29 4.43
N GLU A 17 19.03 -20.17 3.47
CA GLU A 17 20.26 -19.39 3.67
C GLU A 17 19.95 -17.89 3.87
N LEU A 18 19.06 -17.33 3.04
CA LEU A 18 18.61 -15.94 3.14
C LEU A 18 17.85 -15.64 4.44
N SER A 19 17.26 -16.66 5.08
CA SER A 19 16.64 -16.51 6.41
C SER A 19 17.65 -16.32 7.55
N GLY A 20 18.95 -16.38 7.26
CA GLY A 20 20.01 -16.22 8.25
C GLY A 20 20.34 -17.48 9.04
N MET A 21 19.80 -18.66 8.68
CA MET A 21 20.03 -19.94 9.38
C MET A 21 21.51 -20.33 9.47
N GLY A 22 22.34 -19.91 8.51
CA GLY A 22 23.78 -20.15 8.50
C GLY A 22 24.61 -19.21 9.38
N LEU A 23 24.00 -18.18 9.97
CA LEU A 23 24.71 -17.17 10.77
C LEU A 23 25.06 -17.68 12.17
N ALA A 24 26.06 -17.07 12.81
CA ALA A 24 26.34 -17.31 14.23
C ALA A 24 25.17 -16.82 15.11
N LYS A 25 24.98 -17.41 16.31
CA LYS A 25 23.81 -17.14 17.17
C LYS A 25 23.51 -15.64 17.39
N GLU A 26 24.53 -14.83 17.66
CA GLU A 26 24.36 -13.39 17.87
C GLU A 26 23.87 -12.67 16.59
N GLN A 27 24.36 -13.10 15.43
CA GLN A 27 23.96 -12.55 14.13
C GLN A 27 22.55 -13.01 13.75
N GLN A 28 22.16 -14.25 14.08
CA GLN A 28 20.77 -14.73 13.90
C GLN A 28 19.78 -13.90 14.72
N LYS A 29 20.12 -13.59 15.99
CA LYS A 29 19.31 -12.72 16.84
C LYS A 29 19.15 -11.34 16.20
N ARG A 30 20.26 -10.74 15.76
CA ARG A 30 20.22 -9.43 15.10
C ARG A 30 19.42 -9.44 13.80
N TYR A 31 19.54 -10.51 13.01
CA TYR A 31 18.74 -10.70 11.80
C TYR A 31 17.25 -10.73 12.13
N GLY A 32 16.84 -11.50 13.15
CA GLY A 32 15.45 -11.57 13.60
C GLY A 32 14.89 -10.21 14.05
N GLU A 33 15.68 -9.44 14.80
CA GLU A 33 15.31 -8.06 15.21
C GLU A 33 15.08 -7.15 13.99
N ILE A 34 15.99 -7.19 13.00
CA ILE A 34 15.87 -6.39 11.78
C ILE A 34 14.65 -6.82 10.97
N ALA A 35 14.44 -8.12 10.78
CA ALA A 35 13.31 -8.66 10.03
C ALA A 35 11.97 -8.24 10.67
N ALA A 36 11.85 -8.37 11.99
CA ALA A 36 10.67 -7.91 12.72
C ALA A 36 10.44 -6.40 12.54
N ARG A 37 11.50 -5.59 12.64
CA ARG A 37 11.39 -4.14 12.46
C ARG A 37 11.02 -3.75 11.03
N LEU A 38 11.52 -4.46 10.01
CA LEU A 38 11.14 -4.25 8.62
C LEU A 38 9.67 -4.56 8.38
N SER A 39 9.14 -5.66 8.94
CA SER A 39 7.71 -5.99 8.86
C SER A 39 6.85 -4.92 9.53
N GLU A 40 7.25 -4.44 10.70
CA GLU A 40 6.56 -3.35 11.41
C GLU A 40 6.54 -2.06 10.56
N LEU A 41 7.69 -1.64 10.04
CA LEU A 41 7.81 -0.44 9.21
C LEU A 41 7.03 -0.56 7.89
N GLY A 42 7.02 -1.74 7.27
CA GLY A 42 6.26 -2.00 6.05
C GLY A 42 4.76 -1.87 6.26
N ASN A 43 4.25 -2.40 7.38
CA ASN A 43 2.85 -2.23 7.78
C ASN A 43 2.53 -0.77 8.08
N GLN A 44 3.38 -0.08 8.84
CA GLN A 44 3.19 1.33 9.16
C GLN A 44 3.18 2.20 7.90
N TYR A 45 4.09 1.95 6.96
CA TYR A 45 4.12 2.66 5.68
C TYR A 45 2.83 2.45 4.89
N SER A 46 2.37 1.19 4.76
CA SER A 46 1.14 0.87 4.03
C SER A 46 -0.08 1.58 4.65
N ASN A 47 -0.18 1.57 5.97
CA ASN A 47 -1.25 2.27 6.68
C ASN A 47 -1.17 3.79 6.48
N ASN A 48 0.03 4.38 6.60
CA ASN A 48 0.22 5.82 6.39
C ASN A 48 -0.16 6.25 4.96
N VAL A 49 0.14 5.43 3.95
CA VAL A 49 -0.25 5.70 2.56
C VAL A 49 -1.77 5.63 2.42
N LEU A 50 -2.41 4.61 2.98
CA LEU A 50 -3.86 4.48 2.96
C LEU A 50 -4.54 5.67 3.64
N ASP A 51 -4.07 6.04 4.83
CA ASP A 51 -4.58 7.18 5.60
C ASP A 51 -4.39 8.51 4.85
N ALA A 52 -3.26 8.70 4.18
CA ALA A 52 -3.01 9.91 3.38
C ALA A 52 -3.93 9.99 2.16
N THR A 53 -4.13 8.87 1.44
CA THR A 53 -5.03 8.80 0.29
C THR A 53 -6.48 9.07 0.69
N MET A 54 -6.95 8.46 1.79
CA MET A 54 -8.32 8.67 2.28
C MET A 54 -8.54 10.03 2.97
N GLY A 55 -7.48 10.59 3.56
CA GLY A 55 -7.52 11.82 4.32
C GLY A 55 -7.46 13.09 3.47
N TRP A 56 -6.94 13.02 2.24
CA TRP A 56 -6.94 14.16 1.33
C TRP A 56 -8.31 14.34 0.68
N THR A 57 -8.84 15.55 0.75
CA THR A 57 -10.02 15.94 -0.01
C THR A 57 -9.90 17.37 -0.53
N LYS A 58 -10.58 17.67 -1.63
CA LYS A 58 -10.77 19.04 -2.11
C LYS A 58 -12.24 19.25 -2.49
N LEU A 59 -12.94 20.08 -1.72
CA LEU A 59 -14.29 20.49 -2.02
C LEU A 59 -14.27 21.68 -2.99
N ILE A 60 -15.01 21.56 -4.09
CA ILE A 60 -15.15 22.60 -5.12
C ILE A 60 -16.64 22.97 -5.19
N ALA A 61 -16.94 24.24 -4.93
CA ALA A 61 -18.31 24.75 -4.98
C ALA A 61 -18.70 25.25 -6.38
N ASP A 62 -17.72 25.72 -7.17
CA ASP A 62 -17.96 26.23 -8.51
C ASP A 62 -17.69 25.15 -9.58
N GLU A 63 -18.74 24.73 -10.28
CA GLU A 63 -18.66 23.77 -11.36
C GLU A 63 -17.78 24.24 -12.53
N SER A 64 -17.60 25.56 -12.70
CA SER A 64 -16.76 26.11 -13.78
C SER A 64 -15.26 25.76 -13.61
N GLU A 65 -14.81 25.56 -12.36
CA GLU A 65 -13.45 25.09 -12.05
C GLU A 65 -13.21 23.63 -12.49
N LEU A 66 -14.30 22.88 -12.76
CA LEU A 66 -14.26 21.48 -13.19
C LEU A 66 -14.43 21.33 -14.70
N SER A 67 -14.37 22.44 -15.45
CA SER A 67 -14.51 22.43 -16.91
C SER A 67 -13.49 21.48 -17.55
N GLY A 68 -13.99 20.57 -18.40
CA GLY A 68 -13.19 19.55 -19.07
C GLY A 68 -13.18 18.18 -18.38
N MET A 69 -13.78 18.04 -17.20
CA MET A 69 -14.00 16.73 -16.60
C MET A 69 -15.13 15.96 -17.31
N PRO A 70 -15.01 14.63 -17.48
CA PRO A 70 -16.12 13.79 -17.94
C PRO A 70 -17.32 13.85 -16.99
N GLU A 71 -18.54 13.75 -17.53
CA GLU A 71 -19.77 13.73 -16.72
C GLU A 71 -19.77 12.64 -15.64
N SER A 72 -19.19 11.47 -15.93
CA SER A 72 -19.07 10.39 -14.95
C SER A 72 -18.20 10.76 -13.75
N ALA A 73 -17.13 11.54 -13.98
CA ALA A 73 -16.23 12.00 -12.92
C ALA A 73 -16.90 13.11 -12.08
N LEU A 74 -17.64 14.02 -12.72
CA LEU A 74 -18.45 15.03 -12.03
C LEU A 74 -19.53 14.39 -11.15
N ALA A 75 -20.24 13.38 -11.67
CA ALA A 75 -21.26 12.66 -10.92
C ALA A 75 -20.67 11.94 -9.70
N ALA A 76 -19.49 11.30 -9.86
CA ALA A 76 -18.80 10.67 -8.75
C ALA A 76 -18.38 11.68 -7.66
N ALA A 77 -17.78 12.82 -8.06
CA ALA A 77 -17.37 13.86 -7.12
C ALA A 77 -18.57 14.47 -6.36
N LYS A 78 -19.71 14.65 -7.04
CA LYS A 78 -20.95 15.12 -6.40
C LYS A 78 -21.50 14.09 -5.41
N ALA A 79 -21.53 12.80 -5.78
CA ALA A 79 -21.96 11.74 -4.87
C ALA A 79 -21.06 11.63 -3.63
N GLN A 80 -19.75 11.85 -3.78
CA GLN A 80 -18.81 11.89 -2.66
C GLN A 80 -19.07 13.09 -1.72
N ALA A 81 -19.40 14.25 -2.28
CA ALA A 81 -19.78 15.42 -1.48
C ALA A 81 -21.06 15.15 -0.69
N GLU A 82 -22.10 14.62 -1.36
CA GLU A 82 -23.38 14.25 -0.73
C GLU A 82 -23.19 13.20 0.38
N ALA A 83 -22.34 12.19 0.16
CA ALA A 83 -22.03 11.17 1.17
C ALA A 83 -21.31 11.72 2.41
N LYS A 84 -20.59 12.85 2.28
CA LYS A 84 -19.99 13.57 3.40
C LYS A 84 -20.82 14.77 3.88
N GLU A 85 -22.08 14.86 3.45
CA GLU A 85 -23.01 15.93 3.80
C GLU A 85 -22.48 17.34 3.44
N GLN A 86 -21.76 17.44 2.32
CA GLN A 86 -21.20 18.67 1.78
C GLN A 86 -21.87 19.06 0.46
N GLU A 87 -22.05 20.37 0.24
CA GLU A 87 -22.56 20.89 -1.02
C GLU A 87 -21.41 21.19 -1.99
N GLY A 88 -21.52 20.68 -3.23
CA GLY A 88 -20.53 20.87 -4.30
C GLY A 88 -19.99 19.55 -4.82
N TYR A 89 -18.71 19.55 -5.22
CA TYR A 89 -18.01 18.41 -5.79
C TYR A 89 -16.78 18.11 -4.94
N LEU A 90 -16.74 16.91 -4.35
CA LEU A 90 -15.65 16.48 -3.48
C LEU A 90 -14.69 15.60 -4.27
N LEU A 91 -13.47 16.09 -4.49
CA LEU A 91 -12.39 15.34 -5.11
C LEU A 91 -11.56 14.62 -4.04
N THR A 92 -11.16 13.39 -4.35
CA THR A 92 -10.34 12.50 -3.52
C THR A 92 -9.19 11.94 -4.37
N LEU A 93 -8.32 11.13 -3.77
CA LEU A 93 -7.14 10.54 -4.45
C LEU A 93 -7.30 9.05 -4.82
N ASP A 94 -8.46 8.44 -4.55
CA ASP A 94 -8.77 7.03 -4.88
C ASP A 94 -9.12 6.80 -6.36
#